data_AF-A0A1M5IBZ4-F1
#
_entry.id   AF-A0A1M5IBZ4-F1
#
_cell.length_a   1.000
_cell.length_b   1.000
_cell.length_c   1.000
_cell.angle_alpha   90.00
_cell.angle_beta   90.00
_cell.angle_gamma   90.00
#
_symmetry.space_group_name_H-M   'P 1'
#
loop_
_entity.id
_entity.type
_entity.pdbx_description
1 polymer ?
#
loop_
_entity_poly.entity_id
_entity_poly.type
_entity_poly.pdbx_seq_one_letter_code
_entity_poly.pdbx_strand_id
1 'polypeptide(L)'
;MLFWCLLPLCSNAQPYVMMDRQLAEPIRIHESLSLDDLAGGAFPVYAQDVDPLVITLDSLARHIGNGAALPDAMETSISPHCSVLLWHQSEAANQGLTLVIRVSSPSFSTPLHIAAKSNRKYAVRRLKQVADYLRNNRGLAHYPK
;
A
#
# COMPACT_ATOMS: atom_id res chain seq x y z
N MET A 1 -40.47 7.75 31.24
CA MET A 1 -40.08 6.99 30.04
C MET A 1 -39.81 7.98 28.91
N LEU A 2 -38.55 8.26 28.60
CA LEU A 2 -38.07 8.26 27.22
C LEU A 2 -36.53 8.30 27.21
N PHE A 3 -35.99 7.43 26.37
CA PHE A 3 -34.60 7.05 26.18
C PHE A 3 -33.64 8.23 25.98
N TRP A 4 -32.66 8.33 26.87
CA TRP A 4 -31.33 8.84 26.58
C TRP A 4 -30.44 7.63 26.31
N CYS A 5 -30.06 7.39 25.05
CA CYS A 5 -28.90 6.58 24.67
C CYS A 5 -28.45 7.01 23.27
N LEU A 6 -27.89 8.22 23.20
CA LEU A 6 -26.82 8.53 22.27
C LEU A 6 -25.54 8.06 22.96
N LEU A 7 -24.85 7.07 22.42
CA LEU A 7 -23.39 7.04 22.35
C LEU A 7 -22.95 6.06 21.26
N PRO A 8 -21.80 6.32 20.62
CA PRO A 8 -21.54 5.94 19.24
C PRO A 8 -20.47 4.83 19.15
N LEU A 9 -20.29 4.32 17.92
CA LEU A 9 -18.97 3.94 17.39
C LEU A 9 -18.13 2.96 18.24
N CYS A 10 -18.56 1.71 18.36
CA CYS A 10 -17.61 0.61 18.56
C CYS A 10 -16.95 0.26 17.22
N SER A 11 -16.13 1.17 16.68
CA SER A 11 -15.06 0.76 15.77
C SER A 11 -13.98 0.14 16.66
N ASN A 12 -13.97 -1.18 16.72
CA ASN A 12 -12.88 -1.90 17.36
C ASN A 12 -11.60 -1.59 16.58
N ALA A 13 -10.81 -0.63 17.07
CA ALA A 13 -9.43 -0.46 16.66
C ALA A 13 -8.70 -1.77 17.00
N GLN A 14 -8.50 -2.61 15.99
CA GLN A 14 -7.65 -3.78 16.11
C GLN A 14 -6.24 -3.30 16.49
N PRO A 15 -5.56 -3.95 17.44
CA PRO A 15 -4.24 -3.54 17.87
C PRO A 15 -3.26 -3.66 16.70
N TYR A 16 -2.61 -2.55 16.35
CA TYR A 16 -1.44 -2.59 15.48
C TYR A 16 -0.29 -3.26 16.22
N VAL A 17 0.15 -4.41 15.74
CA VAL A 17 1.49 -4.94 15.99
C VAL A 17 2.44 -4.23 15.04
N MET A 18 3.06 -3.17 15.55
CA MET A 18 4.45 -2.88 15.20
C MET A 18 5.29 -3.83 16.07
N MET A 19 5.73 -4.95 15.49
CA MET A 19 6.77 -5.79 16.11
C MET A 19 8.09 -5.48 15.44
N ASP A 20 8.76 -4.44 15.93
CA ASP A 20 10.22 -4.50 16.01
C ASP A 20 10.55 -5.06 17.39
N ARG A 21 10.82 -6.36 17.45
CA ARG A 21 11.05 -7.09 18.69
C ARG A 21 12.48 -6.96 19.21
N GLN A 22 13.34 -6.14 18.59
CA GLN A 22 14.76 -6.10 18.97
C GLN A 22 15.35 -4.73 19.33
N LEU A 23 14.71 -3.58 19.03
CA LEU A 23 15.16 -2.23 19.48
C LEU A 23 16.69 -2.02 19.42
N ALA A 24 17.36 -2.67 18.46
CA ALA A 24 18.82 -2.61 18.34
C ALA A 24 19.25 -1.35 17.58
N GLU A 25 18.32 -0.70 16.90
CA GLU A 25 18.55 0.48 16.08
C GLU A 25 17.65 1.65 16.52
N PRO A 26 18.14 2.90 16.40
CA PRO A 26 17.33 4.08 16.70
C PRO A 26 16.08 4.10 15.82
N ILE A 27 14.94 4.44 16.44
CA ILE A 27 13.64 4.54 15.78
C ILE A 27 13.74 5.59 14.66
N ARG A 28 13.77 5.12 13.41
CA ARG A 28 13.74 6.00 12.23
C ARG A 28 12.28 6.29 11.89
N ILE A 29 11.90 7.56 11.95
CA ILE A 29 10.58 8.02 11.52
C ILE A 29 10.65 8.21 10.00
N HIS A 30 10.00 7.33 9.25
CA HIS A 30 9.94 7.40 7.80
C HIS A 30 8.63 8.08 7.36
N GLU A 31 8.73 9.21 6.65
CA GLU A 31 7.58 9.88 6.02
C GLU A 31 7.02 9.08 4.83
N SER A 32 7.84 8.18 4.27
CA SER A 32 7.46 7.24 3.22
C SER A 32 8.31 5.98 3.30
N LEU A 33 7.73 4.84 2.93
CA LEU A 33 8.41 3.55 2.93
C LEU A 33 8.94 3.23 1.53
N SER A 34 10.11 2.59 1.51
CA SER A 34 10.73 1.98 0.34
C SER A 34 10.37 0.50 0.24
N LEU A 35 10.71 -0.17 -0.87
CA LEU A 35 10.52 -1.62 -0.93
C LEU A 35 11.52 -2.41 -0.06
N ASP A 36 12.62 -1.80 0.34
CA ASP A 36 13.56 -2.45 1.27
C ASP A 36 12.95 -2.52 2.66
N ASP A 37 12.20 -1.47 3.06
CA ASP A 37 11.41 -1.45 4.29
C ASP A 37 10.27 -2.49 4.25
N LEU A 38 9.64 -2.69 3.08
CA LEU A 38 8.68 -3.77 2.89
C LEU A 38 9.33 -5.14 3.12
N ALA A 39 10.52 -5.39 2.57
CA ALA A 39 11.25 -6.65 2.76
C ALA A 39 11.67 -6.88 4.22
N GLY A 40 11.90 -5.81 4.98
CA GLY A 40 12.12 -5.82 6.42
C GLY A 40 10.85 -5.98 7.27
N GLY A 41 9.67 -6.07 6.66
CA GLY A 41 8.39 -6.23 7.36
C GLY A 41 7.72 -4.93 7.81
N ALA A 42 8.23 -3.76 7.41
CA ALA A 42 7.84 -2.47 7.95
C ALA A 42 6.66 -1.77 7.23
N PHE A 43 5.76 -2.52 6.57
CA PHE A 43 4.60 -1.95 5.87
C PHE A 43 3.27 -2.42 6.48
N PRO A 44 2.52 -1.54 7.17
CA PRO A 44 1.24 -1.90 7.75
C PRO A 44 0.19 -1.99 6.63
N VAL A 45 -0.41 -3.16 6.46
CA VAL A 45 -1.58 -3.39 5.59
C VAL A 45 -2.59 -4.24 6.38
N TYR A 46 -3.87 -3.89 6.33
CA TYR A 46 -4.90 -4.71 6.93
C TYR A 46 -5.01 -6.05 6.21
N ALA A 47 -5.18 -7.14 6.97
CA ALA A 47 -5.29 -8.49 6.40
C ALA A 47 -6.38 -8.61 5.33
N GLN A 48 -7.53 -7.97 5.56
CA GLN A 48 -8.65 -7.95 4.63
C GLN A 48 -8.35 -7.22 3.30
N ASP A 49 -7.37 -6.32 3.30
CA ASP A 49 -7.00 -5.51 2.13
C ASP A 49 -5.90 -6.18 1.29
N VAL A 50 -5.22 -7.22 1.81
CA VAL A 50 -4.10 -7.89 1.13
C VAL A 50 -4.52 -8.49 -0.21
N ASP A 51 -5.60 -9.26 -0.23
CA ASP A 51 -6.08 -9.95 -1.43
C ASP A 51 -6.57 -9.00 -2.53
N PRO A 52 -7.44 -8.02 -2.24
CA PRO A 52 -7.86 -7.06 -3.27
C PRO A 52 -6.70 -6.14 -3.70
N LEU A 53 -5.74 -5.83 -2.81
CA LEU A 53 -4.52 -5.13 -3.18
C LEU A 53 -3.68 -5.94 -4.17
N VAL A 54 -3.41 -7.22 -3.89
CA VAL A 54 -2.67 -8.10 -4.80
C VAL A 54 -3.33 -8.16 -6.18
N ILE A 55 -4.65 -8.36 -6.24
CA ILE A 55 -5.41 -8.40 -7.51
C ILE A 55 -5.28 -7.09 -8.28
N THR A 56 -5.34 -5.96 -7.57
CA THR A 56 -5.19 -4.61 -8.15
C THR A 56 -3.78 -4.42 -8.72
N LEU A 57 -2.74 -4.78 -7.97
CA LEU A 57 -1.35 -4.68 -8.41
C LEU A 57 -1.07 -5.56 -9.64
N ASP A 58 -1.59 -6.78 -9.68
CA ASP A 58 -1.45 -7.68 -10.83
C ASP A 58 -2.19 -7.17 -12.07
N SER A 59 -3.36 -6.58 -11.87
CA SER A 59 -4.14 -5.98 -12.95
C SER A 59 -3.46 -4.73 -13.52
N LEU A 60 -2.91 -3.87 -12.66
CA LEU A 60 -2.08 -2.74 -13.06
C LEU A 60 -0.81 -3.19 -13.78
N ALA A 61 -0.12 -4.20 -13.27
CA ALA A 61 1.09 -4.74 -13.90
C ALA A 61 0.81 -5.28 -15.31
N ARG A 62 -0.33 -5.97 -15.51
CA ARG A 62 -0.77 -6.42 -16.84
C ARG A 62 -1.14 -5.25 -17.74
N HIS A 63 -1.89 -4.28 -17.24
CA HIS A 63 -2.34 -3.12 -18.02
C HIS A 63 -1.14 -2.29 -18.52
N ILE A 64 -0.19 -1.97 -17.63
CA ILE A 64 1.05 -1.25 -17.97
C ILE A 64 1.94 -2.09 -18.88
N GLY A 65 2.07 -3.40 -18.60
CA GLY A 65 2.91 -4.32 -19.36
C GLY A 65 2.45 -4.52 -20.81
N ASN A 66 1.14 -4.48 -21.06
CA ASN A 66 0.54 -4.56 -22.39
C ASN A 66 0.66 -3.24 -23.17
N GLY A 67 1.24 -2.20 -22.58
CA GLY A 67 1.47 -0.94 -23.23
C GLY A 67 0.23 -0.05 -23.36
N ALA A 68 -0.82 -0.31 -22.58
CA ALA A 68 -2.07 0.44 -22.64
C ALA A 68 -1.85 1.95 -22.42
N ALA A 69 -2.80 2.75 -22.93
CA ALA A 69 -2.85 4.17 -22.65
C ALA A 69 -3.09 4.37 -21.16
N LEU A 70 -2.22 5.16 -20.53
CA LEU A 70 -2.32 5.47 -19.10
C LEU A 70 -2.80 6.92 -18.95
N PRO A 71 -3.79 7.18 -18.09
CA PRO A 71 -4.14 8.55 -17.73
C PRO A 71 -3.00 9.20 -16.96
N ASP A 72 -2.94 10.54 -16.97
CA ASP A 72 -1.89 11.30 -16.27
C ASP A 72 -1.90 11.05 -14.75
N ALA A 73 -3.09 10.82 -14.19
CA ALA A 73 -3.27 10.41 -12.81
C ALA A 73 -4.44 9.42 -12.68
N MET A 74 -4.28 8.42 -11.83
CA MET A 74 -5.31 7.44 -11.48
C MET A 74 -5.18 7.06 -10.00
N GLU A 75 -6.30 7.09 -9.29
CA GLU A 75 -6.41 6.54 -7.94
C GLU A 75 -7.39 5.38 -7.95
N THR A 76 -6.97 4.23 -7.43
CA THR A 76 -7.83 3.07 -7.21
C THR A 76 -7.96 2.86 -5.71
N SER A 77 -9.14 3.14 -5.18
CA SER A 77 -9.48 2.81 -3.79
C SER A 77 -9.78 1.32 -3.69
N ILE A 78 -9.02 0.62 -2.84
CA ILE A 78 -9.21 -0.80 -2.54
C ILE A 78 -10.15 -0.94 -1.34
N SER A 79 -9.93 -0.10 -0.34
CA SER A 79 -10.71 0.00 0.88
C SER A 79 -10.68 1.45 1.39
N PRO A 80 -11.44 1.81 2.43
CA PRO A 80 -11.31 3.11 3.11
C PRO A 80 -9.90 3.37 3.66
N HIS A 81 -9.07 2.33 3.75
CA HIS A 81 -7.75 2.37 4.37
C HIS A 81 -6.61 2.08 3.40
N CYS A 82 -6.90 1.72 2.15
CA CYS A 82 -5.88 1.38 1.18
C CYS A 82 -6.25 1.91 -0.20
N SER A 83 -5.34 2.67 -0.82
CA SER A 83 -5.47 3.10 -2.21
C SER A 83 -4.15 2.95 -2.97
N VAL A 84 -4.26 2.73 -4.27
CA VAL A 84 -3.11 2.72 -5.19
C VAL A 84 -3.20 3.95 -6.07
N LEU A 85 -2.12 4.73 -6.05
CA LEU A 85 -1.95 5.95 -6.81
C LEU A 85 -0.96 5.68 -7.95
N LEU A 86 -1.38 6.01 -9.16
CA LEU A 86 -0.57 5.98 -10.36
C LEU A 86 -0.52 7.39 -10.94
N TRP A 87 0.68 7.89 -11.15
CA TRP A 87 0.92 9.10 -11.93
C TRP A 87 1.79 8.76 -13.13
N HIS A 88 1.34 9.20 -14.30
CA HIS A 88 2.05 9.09 -15.56
C HIS A 88 2.41 10.49 -16.02
N GLN A 89 3.70 10.78 -16.10
CA GLN A 89 4.18 12.05 -16.64
C GLN A 89 4.54 11.85 -18.11
N SER A 90 3.77 12.46 -19.00
CA SER A 90 3.89 12.30 -20.45
C SER A 90 4.60 13.46 -21.17
N GLU A 91 5.27 14.37 -20.45
CA GLU A 91 6.04 15.43 -21.11
C GLU A 91 7.26 14.83 -21.82
N ALA A 92 7.45 15.22 -23.09
CA ALA A 92 8.28 14.59 -24.12
C ALA A 92 9.76 14.32 -23.74
N ALA A 93 10.27 14.92 -22.67
CA ALA A 93 11.64 14.72 -22.18
C ALA A 93 11.78 13.76 -21.00
N ASN A 94 10.68 13.43 -20.28
CA ASN A 94 10.73 12.62 -19.05
C ASN A 94 9.46 11.75 -18.92
N GLN A 95 9.34 10.74 -19.78
CA GLN A 95 8.31 9.72 -19.62
C GLN A 95 8.59 8.87 -18.38
N GLY A 96 7.76 9.04 -17.35
CA GLY A 96 7.95 8.39 -16.07
C GLY A 96 6.64 7.95 -15.43
N LEU A 97 6.68 6.78 -14.81
CA LEU A 97 5.62 6.27 -13.95
C LEU A 97 6.03 6.39 -12.49
N THR A 98 5.13 6.97 -11.70
CA THR A 98 5.20 6.98 -10.25
C THR A 98 4.03 6.16 -9.72
N LEU A 99 4.33 5.18 -8.88
CA LEU A 99 3.36 4.26 -8.29
C LEU A 99 3.54 4.28 -6.78
N VAL A 100 2.46 4.55 -6.07
CA VAL A 100 2.44 4.63 -4.61
C VAL A 100 1.26 3.83 -4.09
N ILE A 101 1.49 2.94 -3.13
CA ILE A 101 0.40 2.40 -2.30
C ILE A 101 0.30 3.30 -1.09
N ARG A 102 -0.89 3.83 -0.82
CA ARG A 102 -1.17 4.56 0.40
C ARG A 102 -1.98 3.64 1.32
N VAL A 103 -1.49 3.46 2.54
CA VAL A 103 -2.29 2.88 3.61
C VAL A 103 -2.56 3.97 4.63
N SER A 104 -3.83 4.17 4.96
CA SER A 104 -4.27 5.22 5.86
C SER A 104 -5.23 4.70 6.91
N SER A 105 -5.03 5.17 8.13
CA SER A 105 -5.93 4.99 9.26
C SER A 105 -6.32 6.37 9.83
N PRO A 106 -7.24 6.44 10.80
CA PRO A 106 -7.54 7.70 11.48
C PRO A 106 -6.34 8.35 12.16
N SER A 107 -5.26 7.60 12.42
CA SER A 107 -4.10 8.06 13.19
C SER A 107 -2.81 8.20 12.37
N PHE A 108 -2.74 7.64 11.16
CA PHE A 108 -1.56 7.74 10.29
C PHE A 108 -1.90 7.57 8.82
N SER A 109 -1.03 8.05 7.94
CA SER A 109 -1.05 7.78 6.51
C SER A 109 0.37 7.49 6.06
N THR A 110 0.60 6.29 5.52
CA THR A 110 1.93 5.82 5.16
C THR A 110 1.94 5.48 3.66
N PRO A 111 2.62 6.31 2.84
CA PRO A 111 2.84 6.00 1.44
C PRO A 111 4.02 5.03 1.28
N LEU A 112 3.86 4.01 0.44
CA LEU A 112 4.90 3.11 -0.03
C LEU A 112 5.16 3.40 -1.51
N HIS A 113 6.35 3.92 -1.82
CA HIS A 113 6.74 4.21 -3.20
C HIS A 113 7.25 2.93 -3.89
N ILE A 114 6.46 2.39 -4.81
CA ILE A 114 6.81 1.20 -5.59
C ILE A 114 7.80 1.56 -6.71
N ALA A 115 7.50 2.65 -7.41
CA ALA A 115 8.29 3.18 -8.51
C ALA A 115 8.16 4.71 -8.52
N ALA A 116 9.24 5.40 -8.85
CA ALA A 116 9.25 6.86 -8.96
C ALA A 116 9.90 7.24 -10.28
N LYS A 117 9.18 8.02 -11.11
CA LYS A 117 9.65 8.47 -12.44
C LYS A 117 10.34 7.36 -13.26
N SER A 118 9.79 6.15 -13.19
CA SER A 118 10.42 4.95 -13.73
C SER A 118 9.80 4.54 -15.06
N ASN A 119 10.56 3.83 -15.90
CA ASN A 119 9.99 3.27 -17.12
C ASN A 119 8.97 2.14 -16.83
N ARG A 120 8.13 1.82 -17.83
CA ARG A 120 7.10 0.78 -17.75
C ARG A 120 7.64 -0.57 -17.30
N LYS A 121 8.77 -1.01 -17.86
CA LYS A 121 9.38 -2.30 -17.54
C LYS A 121 9.77 -2.40 -16.06
N TYR A 122 10.41 -1.35 -15.53
CA TYR A 122 10.79 -1.28 -14.13
C TYR A 122 9.56 -1.23 -13.23
N ALA A 123 8.58 -0.37 -13.54
CA ALA A 123 7.33 -0.25 -12.79
C ALA A 123 6.59 -1.59 -12.68
N VAL A 124 6.44 -2.31 -13.80
CA VAL A 124 5.81 -3.65 -13.83
C VAL A 124 6.58 -4.65 -12.97
N ARG A 125 7.92 -4.65 -13.03
CA ARG A 125 8.75 -5.52 -12.20
C ARG A 125 8.54 -5.23 -10.71
N ARG A 126 8.49 -3.96 -10.32
CA ARG A 126 8.29 -3.56 -8.92
C ARG A 126 6.88 -3.90 -8.42
N LEU A 127 5.84 -3.70 -9.23
CA LEU A 127 4.48 -4.11 -8.92
C LEU A 127 4.39 -5.61 -8.62
N LYS A 128 5.00 -6.44 -9.48
CA LYS A 128 5.05 -7.90 -9.26
C LYS A 128 5.79 -8.26 -7.98
N GLN A 129 6.94 -7.63 -7.71
CA GLN A 129 7.70 -7.87 -6.48
C GLN A 129 6.86 -7.58 -5.23
N VAL A 130 6.12 -6.47 -5.19
CA VAL A 130 5.24 -6.14 -4.06
C VAL A 130 4.09 -7.15 -3.96
N ALA A 131 3.44 -7.49 -5.07
CA ALA A 131 2.36 -8.47 -5.08
C ALA A 131 2.83 -9.86 -4.60
N ASP A 132 3.99 -10.32 -5.08
CA ASP A 132 4.62 -11.58 -4.64
C ASP A 132 4.94 -11.54 -3.14
N TYR A 133 5.52 -10.43 -2.66
CA TYR A 133 5.79 -10.25 -1.24
C TYR A 133 4.50 -10.37 -0.40
N LEU A 134 3.45 -9.65 -0.77
CA LEU A 134 2.17 -9.68 -0.07
C LEU A 134 1.55 -11.08 -0.08
N ARG A 135 1.62 -11.81 -1.19
CA ARG A 135 1.12 -13.20 -1.29
C ARG A 135 1.90 -14.15 -0.38
N ASN A 136 3.23 -14.06 -0.39
CA ASN A 136 4.10 -14.95 0.37
C ASN A 136 4.05 -14.66 1.88
N ASN A 137 3.71 -13.43 2.27
CA ASN A 137 3.65 -12.98 3.66
C ASN A 137 2.21 -12.85 4.19
N ARG A 138 1.21 -13.43 3.49
CA ARG A 138 -0.19 -13.46 3.94
C ARG A 138 -0.37 -13.94 5.38
N GLY A 139 0.45 -14.91 5.81
CA GLY A 139 0.44 -15.46 7.16
C GLY A 139 0.89 -14.49 8.26
N LEU A 140 1.63 -13.43 7.92
CA LEU A 140 2.03 -12.39 8.87
C LEU A 140 0.90 -11.41 9.18
N ALA A 141 -0.11 -11.34 8.31
CA ALA A 141 -1.30 -10.52 8.54
C ALA A 141 -2.33 -11.19 9.48
N HIS A 142 -2.12 -12.46 9.86
CA HIS A 142 -2.94 -13.17 10.83
C HIS A 142 -2.55 -12.77 12.26
N TYR A 143 -3.49 -12.23 13.02
CA TYR A 143 -3.33 -12.04 14.46
C TYR A 143 -3.78 -13.28 15.25
N PRO A 144 -3.15 -13.55 16.41
CA PRO A 144 -3.59 -14.58 17.34
C PRO A 144 -5.02 -14.28 17.82
N LYS A 145 -5.79 -15.37 17.97
CA LYS A 145 -7.17 -15.37 18.46
C LYS A 145 -7.32 -14.72 19.83
#